data_AF-A0A380FKT2-F1
#
_entry.id   AF-A0A380FKT2-F1
#
_cell.length_a   1.000
_cell.length_b   1.000
_cell.length_c   1.000
_cell.angle_alpha   90.00
_cell.angle_beta   90.00
_cell.angle_gamma   90.00
#
_symmetry.space_group_name_H-M   'P 1'
#
loop_
_entity.id
_entity.type
_entity.pdbx_description
1 polymer ?
#
loop_
_entity_poly.entity_id
_entity_poly.type
_entity_poly.pdbx_seq_one_letter_code
_entity_poly.pdbx_strand_id
1 'polypeptide(L)'
;MFKENEFKTNLVTWFDENQREMPWRETSNPYYIWLSEVMLQQTQVKTVIDYYLRFTKRFPTIEDLSNAHEDDVLKYWEGLGYYSRARIFIQQLKRSR
;
A
#
# COMPACT_ATOMS: atom_id res chain seq x y z
N MET A 1 2.84 31.02 18.61
CA MET A 1 3.39 30.52 17.33
C MET A 1 4.44 29.47 17.69
N PHE A 2 4.20 28.19 17.37
CA PHE A 2 5.21 27.16 17.65
C PHE A 2 6.48 27.47 16.84
N LYS A 3 7.65 27.32 17.47
CA LYS A 3 8.91 27.34 16.72
C LYS A 3 8.92 26.10 15.82
N GLU A 4 9.17 26.27 14.54
CA GLU A 4 9.06 25.21 13.53
C GLU A 4 9.85 23.94 13.91
N ASN A 5 11.06 24.10 14.45
CA ASN A 5 11.89 22.98 14.89
C ASN A 5 11.29 22.24 16.09
N GLU A 6 10.70 22.95 17.05
CA GLU A 6 10.09 22.34 18.23
C GLU A 6 8.85 21.52 17.83
N PHE A 7 8.04 22.03 16.90
CA PHE A 7 6.90 21.29 16.36
C PHE A 7 7.32 19.99 15.66
N LYS A 8 8.35 20.06 14.78
CA LYS A 8 8.86 18.87 14.07
C LYS A 8 9.37 17.81 15.04
N THR A 9 10.20 18.21 16.01
CA THR A 9 10.73 17.28 17.00
C THR A 9 9.61 16.63 17.80
N ASN A 10 8.66 17.40 18.32
CA ASN A 10 7.55 16.87 19.10
C ASN A 10 6.69 15.88 18.28
N LEU A 11 6.45 16.17 17.01
CA LEU A 11 5.67 15.29 16.13
C LEU A 11 6.40 13.97 15.86
N VAL A 12 7.71 14.02 15.59
CA VAL A 12 8.53 12.81 15.35
C VAL A 12 8.60 11.96 16.61
N THR A 13 8.92 12.55 17.76
CA THR A 13 8.97 11.82 19.04
C THR A 13 7.65 11.16 19.37
N TRP A 14 6.53 11.87 19.21
CA TRP A 14 5.21 11.27 19.42
C TRP A 14 4.94 10.13 18.44
N PHE A 15 5.31 10.28 17.16
CA PHE A 15 5.12 9.24 16.16
C PHE A 15 5.93 7.99 16.49
N ASP A 16 7.19 8.13 16.91
CA ASP A 16 8.05 7.01 17.27
C ASP A 16 7.44 6.17 18.41
N GLU A 17 6.81 6.83 19.39
CA GLU A 17 6.19 6.17 20.55
C GLU A 17 4.77 5.64 20.30
N ASN A 18 3.99 6.28 19.42
CA ASN A 18 2.55 6.05 19.29
C ASN A 18 2.13 5.49 17.91
N GLN A 19 3.08 5.27 17.00
CA GLN A 19 2.76 4.72 15.70
C GLN A 19 2.11 3.34 15.82
N ARG A 20 1.17 3.09 14.91
CA ARG A 20 0.54 1.78 14.78
C ARG A 20 1.40 0.90 13.89
N GLU A 21 1.49 -0.37 14.27
CA GLU A 21 2.07 -1.40 13.42
C GLU A 21 1.26 -1.54 12.14
N MET A 22 1.94 -1.42 11.00
CA MET A 22 1.35 -1.61 9.68
C MET A 22 2.35 -2.38 8.81
N PRO A 23 1.97 -3.51 8.19
CA PRO A 23 2.93 -4.38 7.48
C PRO A 23 3.78 -3.67 6.42
N TRP A 24 3.21 -2.66 5.76
CA TRP A 24 3.89 -1.87 4.73
C TRP A 24 4.85 -0.80 5.28
N ARG A 25 4.89 -0.56 6.60
CA ARG A 25 5.90 0.29 7.25
C ARG A 25 7.18 -0.49 7.62
N GLU A 26 7.10 -1.80 7.71
CA GLU A 26 8.22 -2.69 8.05
C GLU A 26 9.12 -3.02 6.84
N THR A 27 8.94 -2.32 5.73
CA THR A 27 9.67 -2.55 4.49
C THR A 27 10.06 -1.25 3.81
N SER A 28 11.22 -1.26 3.16
CA SER A 28 11.69 -0.19 2.28
C SER A 28 11.44 -0.49 0.80
N ASN A 29 10.78 -1.61 0.48
CA ASN A 29 10.52 -2.01 -0.89
C ASN A 29 9.47 -1.08 -1.55
N PRO A 30 9.82 -0.36 -2.64
CA PRO A 30 8.90 0.56 -3.31
C PRO A 30 7.61 -0.10 -3.82
N TYR A 31 7.67 -1.36 -4.24
CA TYR A 31 6.49 -2.11 -4.71
C TYR A 31 5.46 -2.26 -3.59
N TYR A 32 5.92 -2.67 -2.41
CA TYR A 32 5.08 -2.89 -1.24
C TYR A 32 4.50 -1.59 -0.69
N ILE A 33 5.30 -0.53 -0.65
CA ILE A 33 4.85 0.80 -0.24
C ILE A 33 3.78 1.30 -1.23
N TRP A 34 4.06 1.27 -2.53
CA TRP A 34 3.12 1.75 -3.55
C TRP A 34 1.80 0.98 -3.53
N LEU A 35 1.86 -0.35 -3.40
CA LEU A 35 0.66 -1.18 -3.27
C LEU A 35 -0.21 -0.75 -2.09
N SER A 36 0.39 -0.53 -0.91
CA SER A 36 -0.35 -0.10 0.28
C SER A 36 -1.01 1.26 0.09
N GLU A 37 -0.32 2.22 -0.52
CA GLU A 37 -0.86 3.56 -0.80
C GLU A 37 -2.08 3.49 -1.72
N VAL A 38 -2.03 2.65 -2.78
CA VAL A 38 -3.17 2.45 -3.68
C VAL A 38 -4.34 1.82 -2.94
N MET A 39 -4.10 0.80 -2.11
CA MET A 39 -5.16 0.13 -1.34
C MET A 39 -5.78 1.04 -0.28
N LEU A 40 -5.01 1.94 0.35
CA LEU A 40 -5.47 2.85 1.41
C LEU A 40 -6.35 4.00 0.90
N GLN A 41 -6.38 4.26 -0.41
CA GLN A 41 -7.28 5.27 -0.98
C GLN A 41 -8.75 4.95 -0.66
N GLN A 42 -9.43 5.82 0.09
CA GLN A 42 -10.84 5.66 0.48
C GLN A 42 -11.16 4.31 1.14
N THR A 43 -10.16 3.64 1.76
CA THR A 43 -10.32 2.35 2.43
C THR A 43 -9.69 2.39 3.81
N GLN A 44 -10.36 1.85 4.83
CA GLN A 44 -9.85 1.87 6.20
C GLN A 44 -8.64 0.94 6.37
N VAL A 45 -7.63 1.37 7.14
CA VAL A 45 -6.41 0.60 7.45
C VAL A 45 -6.71 -0.84 7.87
N LYS A 46 -7.67 -1.02 8.80
CA LYS A 46 -8.03 -2.35 9.32
C LYS A 46 -8.44 -3.34 8.22
N THR A 47 -9.11 -2.85 7.19
CA THR A 47 -9.54 -3.67 6.04
C THR A 47 -8.36 -3.94 5.13
N VAL A 48 -7.51 -2.94 4.88
CA VAL A 48 -6.37 -3.07 3.97
C VAL A 48 -5.35 -4.10 4.45
N ILE A 49 -5.12 -4.26 5.76
CA ILE A 49 -4.12 -5.20 6.31
C ILE A 49 -4.30 -6.60 5.74
N ASP A 50 -5.49 -7.18 5.83
CA ASP A 50 -5.72 -8.56 5.38
C ASP A 50 -5.59 -8.70 3.86
N TYR A 51 -6.04 -7.69 3.11
CA TYR A 51 -5.92 -7.69 1.66
C TYR A 51 -4.48 -7.55 1.20
N TYR A 52 -3.75 -6.64 1.80
CA TYR A 52 -2.33 -6.43 1.53
C TYR A 52 -1.55 -7.73 1.74
N LEU A 53 -1.74 -8.39 2.89
CA LEU A 53 -1.03 -9.64 3.21
C LEU A 53 -1.37 -10.78 2.22
N ARG A 54 -2.64 -10.93 1.83
CA ARG A 54 -3.04 -11.93 0.82
C ARG A 54 -2.48 -11.60 -0.57
N PHE A 55 -2.49 -10.32 -0.93
CA PHE A 55 -2.05 -9.85 -2.24
C PHE A 55 -0.54 -10.01 -2.40
N THR A 56 0.26 -9.57 -1.42
CA THR A 56 1.73 -9.72 -1.45
C THR A 56 2.16 -11.17 -1.33
N LYS A 57 1.39 -12.03 -0.65
CA LYS A 57 1.64 -13.47 -0.67
C LYS A 57 1.45 -14.09 -2.05
N ARG A 58 0.47 -13.61 -2.83
CA ARG A 58 0.19 -14.12 -4.19
C ARG A 58 1.11 -13.53 -5.24
N PHE A 59 1.43 -12.25 -5.10
CA PHE A 59 2.28 -11.47 -5.99
C PHE A 59 3.43 -10.86 -5.17
N PRO A 60 4.44 -11.66 -4.81
CA PRO A 60 5.52 -11.20 -3.93
C PRO A 60 6.46 -10.21 -4.63
N THR A 61 6.55 -10.26 -5.95
CA THR A 61 7.36 -9.34 -6.74
C THR A 61 6.53 -8.51 -7.72
N ILE A 62 7.10 -7.40 -8.15
CA ILE A 62 6.51 -6.56 -9.19
C ILE A 62 6.44 -7.31 -10.52
N GLU A 63 7.41 -8.21 -10.78
CA GLU A 63 7.43 -9.10 -11.94
C GLU A 63 6.27 -10.10 -11.91
N ASP A 64 6.03 -10.75 -10.76
CA ASP A 64 4.90 -11.69 -10.59
C ASP A 64 3.56 -11.02 -10.86
N LEU A 65 3.40 -9.79 -10.38
CA LEU A 65 2.19 -9.00 -10.63
C LEU A 65 2.08 -8.59 -12.11
N SER A 66 3.19 -8.21 -12.74
CA SER A 66 3.20 -7.77 -14.14
C SER A 66 2.85 -8.89 -15.13
N ASN A 67 3.24 -10.12 -14.78
CA ASN A 67 3.00 -11.32 -15.58
C ASN A 67 1.63 -11.96 -15.30
N ALA A 68 0.94 -11.53 -14.25
CA ALA A 68 -0.38 -12.06 -13.89
C ALA A 68 -1.47 -11.63 -14.88
N HIS A 69 -2.48 -12.49 -15.05
CA HIS A 69 -3.68 -12.13 -15.80
C HIS A 69 -4.48 -11.08 -15.03
N GLU A 70 -5.12 -10.14 -15.73
CA GLU A 70 -5.86 -9.06 -15.08
C GLU A 70 -6.97 -9.60 -14.16
N ASP A 71 -7.71 -10.61 -14.62
CA ASP A 71 -8.77 -11.25 -13.83
C ASP A 71 -8.25 -11.88 -12.53
N ASP A 72 -7.04 -12.46 -12.56
CA ASP A 72 -6.42 -13.00 -11.34
C ASP A 72 -6.14 -11.88 -10.35
N VAL A 73 -5.59 -10.75 -10.82
CA VAL A 73 -5.32 -9.60 -9.94
C VAL A 73 -6.61 -9.03 -9.37
N LEU A 74 -7.66 -8.89 -10.19
CA LEU A 74 -8.96 -8.37 -9.76
C LEU A 74 -9.62 -9.29 -8.73
N LYS A 75 -9.44 -10.61 -8.84
CA LYS A 75 -9.93 -11.58 -7.85
C LYS A 75 -9.31 -11.38 -6.48
N TYR A 76 -8.00 -11.08 -6.40
CA TYR A 76 -7.36 -10.77 -5.12
C TYR A 76 -7.68 -9.35 -4.61
N TRP A 77 -8.24 -8.49 -5.45
CA TRP A 77 -8.75 -7.17 -5.10
C TRP A 77 -10.24 -7.17 -4.70
N GLU A 78 -10.94 -8.28 -4.95
CA GLU A 78 -12.39 -8.39 -4.77
C GLU A 78 -12.82 -8.09 -3.33
N GLY A 79 -13.75 -7.14 -3.18
CA GLY A 79 -14.27 -6.69 -1.89
C GLY A 79 -13.56 -5.47 -1.27
N LEU A 80 -12.40 -5.03 -1.79
CA LEU A 80 -11.83 -3.71 -1.45
C LEU A 80 -12.62 -2.54 -2.06
N GLY A 81 -13.50 -2.83 -3.01
CA GLY A 81 -14.19 -1.82 -3.82
C GLY A 81 -13.25 -1.07 -4.76
N TYR A 82 -13.84 -0.24 -5.63
CA TYR A 82 -13.10 0.61 -6.57
C TYR A 82 -12.09 -0.15 -7.44
N TYR A 83 -12.56 -1.13 -8.21
CA TYR A 83 -11.76 -1.91 -9.18
C TYR A 83 -11.00 -1.05 -10.20
N SER A 84 -11.42 0.21 -10.42
CA SER A 84 -10.66 1.16 -11.21
C SER A 84 -9.25 1.39 -10.66
N ARG A 85 -9.05 1.40 -9.33
CA ARG A 85 -7.71 1.53 -8.71
C ARG A 85 -6.81 0.39 -9.10
N ALA A 86 -7.30 -0.86 -8.97
CA ALA A 86 -6.56 -2.06 -9.35
C ALA A 86 -6.17 -2.01 -10.83
N ARG A 87 -7.12 -1.66 -11.71
CA ARG A 87 -6.86 -1.54 -13.15
C ARG A 87 -5.83 -0.46 -13.48
N ILE A 88 -5.97 0.73 -12.90
CA ILE A 88 -5.01 1.83 -13.10
C ILE A 88 -3.62 1.42 -12.62
N PHE A 89 -3.52 0.79 -11.45
CA PHE A 89 -2.28 0.28 -10.89
C PHE A 89 -1.58 -0.72 -11.82
N ILE A 90 -2.31 -1.74 -12.31
CA ILE A 90 -1.79 -2.72 -13.27
C ILE A 90 -1.38 -2.04 -14.60
N GLN A 91 -2.16 -1.07 -15.08
CA GLN A 91 -1.82 -0.34 -16.30
C GLN A 91 -0.56 0.51 -16.15
N GLN A 92 -0.38 1.16 -15.01
CA GLN A 92 0.83 1.95 -14.71
C GLN A 92 2.06 1.05 -14.62
N LEU A 93 1.94 -0.08 -13.92
CA LEU A 93 2.99 -1.11 -13.86
C LEU A 93 3.47 -1.54 -15.25
N LYS A 94 2.54 -1.79 -16.18
CA LYS A 94 2.85 -2.22 -17.54
C LYS A 94 3.47 -1.12 -18.41
N ARG A 95 3.27 0.16 -18.07
CA ARG A 95 3.79 1.32 -18.82
C ARG A 95 5.19 1.76 -18.36
N SER A 96 5.57 1.44 -17.12
CA SER A 96 6.86 1.83 -16.54
C SER A 96 8.01 0.86 -16.87
N ARG A 97 7.81 -0.05 -17.84
CA ARG A 97 8.77 -1.04 -18.32
C ARG A 97 9.12 -0.73 -19.78
#